data_AF-A0AAQ0DMG3-F1
#
_entry.id   AF-A0AAQ0DMG3-F1
#
_cell.length_a   1.000
_cell.length_b   1.000
_cell.length_c   1.000
_cell.angle_alpha   90.00
_cell.angle_beta   90.00
_cell.angle_gamma   90.00
#
_symmetry.space_group_name_H-M   'P 1'
#
loop_
_entity.id
_entity.type
_entity.pdbx_description
1 polymer ?
#
loop_
_entity_poly.entity_id
_entity_poly.type
_entity_poly.pdbx_seq_one_letter_code
_entity_poly.pdbx_strand_id
1 'polypeptide(L)' 'MTEPIHDYDPADALVDPEAVDVFLADAYETGDAAHIVEAIAVVARANIRIDAADEPCKP' A
#
# COMPACT_ATOMS: atom_id res chain seq x y z
N MET A 1 7.24 30.58 -0.21
CA MET A 1 6.71 29.34 0.39
C MET A 1 7.80 28.30 0.29
N THR A 2 8.39 27.92 1.42
CA THR A 2 9.35 26.81 1.51
C THR A 2 8.72 25.81 2.47
N GLU A 3 7.72 25.11 1.98
CA GLU A 3 7.15 23.98 2.72
C GLU A 3 8.09 22.78 2.56
N PRO A 4 8.32 22.00 3.64
CA PRO A 4 9.13 20.80 3.54
C PRO A 4 8.45 19.78 2.61
N ILE A 5 9.20 19.26 1.64
CA ILE A 5 8.76 18.12 0.84
C ILE A 5 8.93 16.87 1.69
N HIS A 6 7.84 16.15 1.90
CA HIS A 6 7.83 14.86 2.58
C HIS A 6 7.86 13.75 1.54
N ASP A 7 8.71 12.74 1.76
CA ASP A 7 8.68 11.49 1.02
C ASP A 7 7.41 10.73 1.44
N TYR A 8 6.41 10.72 0.56
CA TYR A 8 5.16 10.00 0.76
C TYR A 8 5.28 8.58 0.19
N ASP A 9 5.19 7.57 1.05
CA ASP A 9 5.11 6.17 0.65
C ASP A 9 3.64 5.76 0.58
N PRO A 10 3.08 5.42 -0.59
CA PRO A 10 1.67 5.06 -0.71
C PRO A 10 1.31 3.79 0.09
N ALA A 11 2.29 2.93 0.40
CA ALA A 11 2.06 1.77 1.26
C ALA A 11 1.72 2.17 2.71
N ASP A 12 2.06 3.39 3.15
CA ASP A 12 1.73 3.90 4.48
C ASP A 12 0.24 4.20 4.65
N ALA A 13 -0.48 4.47 3.55
CA ALA A 13 -1.92 4.68 3.57
C ALA A 13 -2.73 3.37 3.55
N LEU A 14 -2.09 2.24 3.24
CA LEU A 14 -2.73 0.93 3.10
C LEU A 14 -2.68 0.14 4.42
N VAL A 15 -3.23 0.73 5.48
CA VAL A 15 -3.19 0.13 6.84
C VAL A 15 -4.33 -0.86 7.10
N ASP A 16 -5.38 -0.82 6.28
CA ASP A 16 -6.57 -1.66 6.40
C ASP A 16 -6.85 -2.40 5.08
N PRO A 17 -7.45 -3.60 5.14
CA PRO A 17 -7.80 -4.36 3.94
C PRO A 17 -8.80 -3.63 3.04
N GLU A 18 -9.66 -2.76 3.59
CA GLU A 18 -10.58 -1.92 2.80
C GLU A 18 -9.82 -0.90 1.94
N ALA A 19 -8.76 -0.28 2.50
CA ALA A 19 -7.93 0.66 1.77
C ALA A 19 -7.18 -0.02 0.61
N VAL A 20 -6.75 -1.27 0.81
CA VAL A 20 -6.13 -2.10 -0.23
C VAL A 20 -7.10 -2.39 -1.38
N ASP A 21 -8.34 -2.74 -1.07
CA ASP A 21 -9.36 -3.07 -2.08
C ASP A 21 -9.69 -1.84 -2.94
N VAL A 22 -9.91 -0.68 -2.32
CA VAL A 22 -10.15 0.58 -3.02
C VAL A 22 -8.96 0.98 -3.89
N PHE A 23 -7.74 0.85 -3.38
CA PHE A 23 -6.52 1.20 -4.11
C PHE A 23 -6.28 0.32 -5.34
N LEU A 24 -6.52 -0.99 -5.22
CA LEU A 24 -6.43 -1.90 -6.36
C LEU A 24 -7.56 -1.66 -7.38
N ALA A 25 -8.78 -1.40 -6.92
CA ALA A 25 -9.90 -1.08 -7.80
C ALA A 25 -9.61 0.14 -8.68
N ASP A 26 -9.11 1.22 -8.08
CA ASP A 26 -8.71 2.45 -8.80
C ASP A 26 -7.58 2.18 -9.82
N ALA A 27 -6.59 1.37 -9.42
CA ALA A 27 -5.52 0.95 -10.33
C ALA A 27 -6.05 0.13 -11.52
N TYR A 28 -7.02 -0.75 -11.29
CA TYR A 28 -7.68 -1.52 -12.36
C TYR A 28 -8.54 -0.64 -13.28
N GLU A 29 -9.21 0.38 -12.75
CA GLU A 29 -10.01 1.34 -13.55
C GLU A 29 -9.15 2.16 -14.52
N THR A 30 -7.88 2.40 -14.17
CA THR A 30 -6.92 3.06 -15.06
C THR A 30 -6.64 2.25 -16.34
N GLY A 31 -6.77 0.92 -16.28
CA GLY A 31 -6.54 0.02 -17.42
C GLY A 31 -5.08 -0.07 -17.87
N ASP A 32 -4.14 0.52 -17.12
CA ASP A 32 -2.71 0.49 -17.40
C ASP A 32 -2.03 -0.64 -16.64
N ALA A 33 -1.45 -1.57 -17.39
CA ALA A 33 -0.83 -2.76 -16.80
C ALA A 33 0.41 -2.43 -15.94
N ALA A 34 1.16 -1.38 -16.27
CA ALA A 34 2.33 -0.99 -15.48
C ALA A 34 1.91 -0.39 -14.14
N HIS A 35 0.86 0.45 -14.14
CA HIS A 35 0.30 1.02 -12.93
C HIS A 35 -0.33 -0.04 -12.02
N ILE A 36 -1.03 -1.03 -12.59
CA ILE A 36 -1.58 -2.16 -11.82
C ILE A 36 -0.46 -2.96 -11.14
N VAL A 37 0.62 -3.25 -11.85
CA VAL A 37 1.77 -3.98 -11.28
C VAL A 37 2.44 -3.17 -10.16
N GLU A 38 2.57 -1.85 -10.33
CA GLU A 38 3.07 -0.96 -9.29
C GLU A 38 2.17 -0.98 -8.05
N ALA A 39 0.85 -0.87 -8.24
CA ALA A 39 -0.12 -0.91 -7.16
C ALA A 39 -0.06 -2.24 -6.38
N ILE A 40 0.05 -3.36 -7.09
CA ILE A 40 0.24 -4.69 -6.46
C ILE A 40 1.55 -4.73 -5.65
N ALA A 41 2.64 -4.14 -6.15
CA ALA A 41 3.91 -4.07 -5.42
C ALA A 41 3.81 -3.21 -4.14
N VAL A 42 3.04 -2.12 -4.18
CA VAL A 42 2.77 -1.26 -3.02
C VAL A 42 1.94 -2.02 -1.97
N VAL A 43 0.88 -2.70 -2.40
CA VAL A 43 0.03 -3.54 -1.52
C VAL A 43 0.84 -4.66 -0.87
N ALA A 44 1.76 -5.30 -1.61
CA ALA A 44 2.64 -6.32 -1.04
C ALA A 44 3.53 -5.77 0.09
N ARG A 45 4.04 -4.53 -0.05
CA ARG A 45 4.82 -3.87 1.02
C ARG A 45 3.96 -3.50 2.23
N ALA A 46 2.74 -3.03 1.99
CA ALA A 46 1.79 -2.70 3.04
C ALA A 46 1.42 -3.94 3.86
N ASN A 47 1.12 -5.06 3.19
CA ASN A 47 0.79 -6.33 3.84
C ASN A 47 1.92 -6.87 4.71
N ILE A 48 3.20 -6.75 4.30
CA ILE A 48 4.34 -7.13 5.15
C ILE A 48 4.33 -6.33 6.47
N ARG A 49 3.91 -5.06 6.41
CA ARG A 49 3.85 -4.16 7.57
C ARG A 49 2.68 -4.50 8.50
N ILE A 50 1.54 -4.92 7.93
CA ILE A 50 0.36 -5.39 8.69
C ILE A 50 0.63 -6.76 9.31
N ASP A 51 1.21 -7.70 8.57
CA ASP A 51 1.50 -9.07 9.02
C ASP A 51 2.56 -9.09 10.13
N ALA A 52 3.56 -8.21 10.06
CA ALA A 52 4.53 -8.02 11.15
C ALA A 52 3.90 -7.50 12.46
N ALA A 53 2.66 -6.98 12.42
CA ALA A 53 1.91 -6.63 13.63
C ALA A 53 1.14 -7.82 14.23
N ASP A 54 1.00 -8.94 13.49
CA ASP A 54 0.24 -10.14 13.89
C ASP A 54 1.14 -11.37 14.17
N GLU A 55 2.40 -11.17 14.59
CA GLU A 55 3.15 -12.22 15.29
C GLU A 55 3.17 -11.98 16.81
N PRO A 56 2.30 -12.65 17.59
CA PRO A 56 2.68 -12.98 18.95
C PRO A 56 3.85 -13.95 18.85
N CYS A 57 5.05 -13.46 19.21
CA CYS A 57 6.21 -14.27 19.58
C CYS A 57 5.73 -15.57 20.25
N LYS A 58 5.76 -16.68 19.51
CA LYS A 58 5.38 -17.98 20.06
C LYS A 58 6.64 -18.68 20.54
N PRO A 59 6.73 -19.06 21.83
CA PRO A 59 7.89 -19.72 22.41
C PRO A 59 8.11 -21.15 21.91
#